data_AF-A0A8H3HXS0-F1
#
_entry.id   AF-A0A8H3HXS0-F1
#
_cell.length_a   1.000
_cell.length_b   1.000
_cell.length_c   1.000
_cell.angle_alpha   90.00
_cell.angle_beta   90.00
_cell.angle_gamma   90.00
#
_symmetry.space_group_name_H-M   'P 1'
#
loop_
_entity.id
_entity.type
_entity.pdbx_description
1 polymer ?
#
loop_
_entity_poly.entity_id
_entity_poly.type
_entity_poly.pdbx_seq_one_letter_code
_entity_poly.pdbx_strand_id
1 'polypeptide(L)'
;MRIPPREHDKLLLHQLGSLAQRRLARGLKLNYTEATALIASQLQEFIRDGNHSVPDLMDLGKKVLGRRHVLPSVPALLHEIQVEGTFPDGVFLVTVHNPICSDSGDLNVALYGSFLPIPTEDRFPLEDQSLYAYSAAPGAVAVGSGQIEINKGRDRIRSSTKVGSHYNFSETNRALAFDRGKAYGRRLDIPAGTAVRFEPGDPKYVNLVKIGGYEEVYGGNEFATRNEFPPSGLYILSPHSFVAIEEALRLSSELEINQRLIECGFNHTPEPGVSIAGSNFMTRETYAGMFGPTTGDRVRLGDTNLWVQVEKDYTIYGEECKFGGGKVLREAMGQACSSSTGCTITYSGDDTDDCGNCGKKHGEEEEDEEERKRKNLCECSCRALDLLITNALIIDWSGIYKADIGVCKGKIVAIGKAGNPDVMDGVHRRLVAGNHTEVIAGEKLIVTAGAVDAHVHYICPQQWQEAMASGVTTMIGGGTGPAAGTNATTCTSSPFYMRHMLAATDSIPMNFMFTGKGNDSYPGALEAIVKAGAGGLKLHEDWGTTPKAIECCLDVGDKYDVQVNIHTDTLNESGFVQDTIAAFGGRTIHTYHTEGAGGGHAPDIIVVCEQDNVLPSSTNPTRPYAIN
;
A
#
# COMPACT_ATOMS: atom_id res chain seq x y z
N MET A 1 28.78 24.08 18.93
CA MET A 1 28.45 23.64 17.56
C MET A 1 27.06 24.07 17.09
N ARG A 2 26.04 24.26 17.96
CA ARG A 2 24.68 24.68 17.54
C ARG A 2 24.14 23.83 16.38
N ILE A 3 24.24 22.51 16.52
CA ILE A 3 23.94 21.52 15.47
C ILE A 3 22.42 21.42 15.31
N PRO A 4 21.83 21.83 14.16
CA PRO A 4 20.43 21.57 13.84
C PRO A 4 20.19 20.08 13.53
N PRO A 5 18.93 19.60 13.60
CA PRO A 5 18.60 18.18 13.38
C PRO A 5 19.19 17.59 12.10
N ARG A 6 19.09 18.29 10.97
CA ARG A 6 19.65 17.84 9.68
C ARG A 6 21.17 17.60 9.73
N GLU A 7 21.92 18.38 10.50
CA GLU A 7 23.38 18.19 10.63
C GLU A 7 23.69 16.99 11.53
N HIS A 8 22.86 16.73 12.54
CA HIS A 8 22.95 15.51 13.33
C HIS A 8 22.71 14.26 12.46
N ASP A 9 21.71 14.29 11.57
CA ASP A 9 21.45 13.18 10.65
C ASP A 9 22.58 12.98 9.64
N LYS A 10 23.19 14.07 9.13
CA LYS A 10 24.36 13.96 8.26
C LYS A 10 25.58 13.40 8.99
N LEU A 11 25.74 13.68 10.29
CA LEU A 11 26.80 13.05 11.09
C LEU A 11 26.57 11.53 11.23
N LEU A 12 25.34 11.09 11.44
CA LEU A 12 25.00 9.66 11.46
C LEU A 12 25.26 9.00 10.09
N LEU A 13 24.85 9.66 9.00
CA LEU A 13 25.14 9.18 7.63
C LEU A 13 26.64 9.05 7.38
N HIS A 14 27.43 10.04 7.77
CA HIS A 14 28.89 10.00 7.65
C HIS A 14 29.51 8.89 8.51
N GLN A 15 29.01 8.64 9.73
CA GLN A 15 29.46 7.52 10.57
C GLN A 15 29.22 6.16 9.89
N LEU A 16 28.06 5.99 9.25
CA LEU A 16 27.76 4.78 8.46
C LEU A 16 28.66 4.68 7.22
N GLY A 17 28.91 5.80 6.52
CA GLY A 17 29.86 5.86 5.41
C GLY A 17 31.28 5.45 5.84
N SER A 18 31.78 5.98 6.96
CA SER A 18 33.07 5.62 7.54
C SER A 18 33.16 4.15 7.97
N LEU A 19 32.07 3.57 8.48
CA LEU A 19 31.99 2.13 8.74
C LEU A 19 32.12 1.32 7.43
N ALA A 20 31.39 1.72 6.39
CA ALA A 20 31.46 1.07 5.08
C ALA A 20 32.86 1.20 4.45
N GLN A 21 33.52 2.36 4.56
CA GLN A 21 34.91 2.56 4.12
C GLN A 21 35.87 1.59 4.82
N ARG A 22 35.75 1.40 6.15
CA ARG A 22 36.57 0.43 6.91
C ARG A 22 36.31 -1.02 6.49
N ARG A 23 35.07 -1.37 6.15
CA ARG A 23 34.71 -2.70 5.63
C ARG A 23 35.29 -2.92 4.24
N LEU A 24 35.15 -1.94 3.35
CA LEU A 24 35.72 -1.95 2.01
C LEU A 24 37.26 -2.05 2.06
N ALA A 25 37.92 -1.22 2.88
CA ALA A 25 39.38 -1.21 3.00
C ALA A 25 39.99 -2.56 3.43
N ARG A 26 39.23 -3.42 4.15
CA ARG A 26 39.67 -4.76 4.52
C ARG A 26 39.27 -5.86 3.52
N GLY A 27 38.56 -5.52 2.43
CA GLY A 27 38.19 -6.47 1.37
C GLY A 27 36.76 -7.00 1.43
N LEU A 28 35.85 -6.37 2.21
CA LEU A 28 34.45 -6.81 2.23
C LEU A 28 33.65 -6.20 1.08
N LYS A 29 32.87 -7.04 0.41
CA LYS A 29 31.84 -6.59 -0.54
C LYS A 29 30.70 -5.95 0.23
N LEU A 30 30.35 -4.73 -0.14
CA LEU A 30 29.34 -3.96 0.56
C LEU A 30 27.92 -4.39 0.18
N ASN A 31 27.02 -4.44 1.14
CA ASN A 31 25.58 -4.61 0.89
C ASN A 31 24.94 -3.29 0.44
N TYR A 32 23.63 -3.31 0.18
CA TYR A 32 22.87 -2.14 -0.28
C TYR A 32 23.01 -0.93 0.65
N THR A 33 22.83 -1.13 1.96
CA THR A 33 22.88 -0.07 2.97
C THR A 33 24.27 0.54 3.08
N GLU A 34 25.30 -0.30 3.10
CA GLU A 34 26.70 0.14 3.17
C GLU A 34 27.13 0.89 1.92
N ALA A 35 26.76 0.40 0.72
CA ALA A 35 27.06 1.07 -0.54
C ALA A 35 26.38 2.44 -0.61
N THR A 36 25.10 2.52 -0.21
CA THR A 36 24.34 3.78 -0.15
C THR A 36 25.01 4.77 0.79
N ALA A 37 25.33 4.35 2.02
CA ALA A 37 25.96 5.20 3.02
C ALA A 37 27.35 5.69 2.59
N LEU A 38 28.16 4.82 2.00
CA LEU A 38 29.49 5.19 1.50
C LEU A 38 29.39 6.24 0.40
N ILE A 39 28.59 5.98 -0.65
CA ILE A 39 28.49 6.90 -1.78
C ILE A 39 27.93 8.25 -1.32
N ALA A 40 26.86 8.25 -0.51
CA ALA A 40 26.28 9.48 0.01
C ALA A 40 27.28 10.26 0.88
N SER A 41 28.04 9.59 1.75
CA SER A 41 29.08 10.21 2.57
C SER A 41 30.19 10.82 1.71
N GLN A 42 30.66 10.11 0.67
CA GLN A 42 31.71 10.66 -0.21
C GLN A 42 31.22 11.88 -0.98
N LEU A 43 29.99 11.86 -1.47
CA LEU A 43 29.39 13.05 -2.08
C LEU A 43 29.39 14.23 -1.10
N GLN A 44 29.08 14.01 0.19
CA GLN A 44 29.12 15.08 1.19
C GLN A 44 30.54 15.62 1.44
N GLU A 45 31.56 14.77 1.46
CA GLU A 45 32.95 15.24 1.58
C GLU A 45 33.38 16.07 0.36
N PHE A 46 33.03 15.64 -0.86
CA PHE A 46 33.36 16.41 -2.06
C PHE A 46 32.55 17.72 -2.19
N ILE A 47 31.31 17.75 -1.68
CA ILE A 47 30.55 18.99 -1.52
C ILE A 47 31.26 19.92 -0.54
N ARG A 48 31.72 19.37 0.60
CA ARG A 48 32.42 20.14 1.64
C ARG A 48 33.71 20.77 1.12
N ASP A 49 34.42 20.11 0.23
CA ASP A 49 35.63 20.66 -0.40
C ASP A 49 35.37 21.85 -1.32
N GLY A 50 34.15 21.98 -1.86
CA GLY A 50 33.73 23.13 -2.67
C GLY A 50 34.35 23.22 -4.07
N ASN A 51 34.95 22.13 -4.56
CA ASN A 51 35.66 22.07 -5.84
C ASN A 51 34.85 21.44 -6.99
N HIS A 52 33.64 20.96 -6.72
CA HIS A 52 32.81 20.24 -7.69
C HIS A 52 31.43 20.90 -7.82
N SER A 53 30.93 20.98 -9.05
CA SER A 53 29.54 21.34 -9.31
C SER A 53 28.61 20.15 -9.07
N VAL A 54 27.28 20.38 -9.03
CA VAL A 54 26.29 19.30 -8.94
C VAL A 54 26.47 18.27 -10.06
N PRO A 55 26.57 18.65 -11.36
CA PRO A 55 26.84 17.69 -12.44
C PRO A 55 28.13 16.87 -12.26
N ASP A 56 29.22 17.49 -11.79
CA ASP A 56 30.48 16.77 -11.54
C ASP A 56 30.29 15.66 -10.51
N LEU A 57 29.54 15.95 -9.44
CA LEU A 57 29.25 14.99 -8.38
C LEU A 57 28.29 13.88 -8.82
N MET A 58 27.35 14.18 -9.73
CA MET A 58 26.49 13.17 -10.34
C MET A 58 27.31 12.10 -11.08
N ASP A 59 28.38 12.52 -11.75
CA ASP A 59 29.28 11.60 -12.46
C ASP A 59 30.35 10.99 -11.55
N LEU A 60 30.84 11.71 -10.55
CA LEU A 60 31.77 11.19 -9.56
C LEU A 60 31.15 10.06 -8.73
N GLY A 61 29.87 10.22 -8.34
CA GLY A 61 29.12 9.21 -7.59
C GLY A 61 29.06 7.84 -8.28
N LYS A 62 29.00 7.82 -9.62
CA LYS A 62 29.02 6.59 -10.43
C LYS A 62 30.38 5.89 -10.45
N LYS A 63 31.45 6.58 -10.06
CA LYS A 63 32.82 6.05 -10.05
C LYS A 63 33.22 5.49 -8.69
N VAL A 64 32.45 5.73 -7.63
CA VAL A 64 32.84 5.36 -6.26
C VAL A 64 32.93 3.84 -6.09
N LEU A 65 31.91 3.10 -6.52
CA LEU A 65 31.84 1.64 -6.38
C LEU A 65 31.53 0.98 -7.72
N GLY A 66 32.02 -0.24 -7.90
CA GLY A 66 31.75 -1.08 -9.08
C GLY A 66 31.18 -2.43 -8.64
N ARG A 67 30.73 -3.26 -9.58
CA ARG A 67 30.07 -4.55 -9.32
C ARG A 67 30.88 -5.47 -8.41
N ARG A 68 32.22 -5.45 -8.49
CA ARG A 68 33.08 -6.28 -7.64
C ARG A 68 33.16 -5.83 -6.18
N HIS A 69 32.84 -4.57 -5.90
CA HIS A 69 32.96 -3.96 -4.57
C HIS A 69 31.69 -4.15 -3.73
N VAL A 70 30.62 -4.68 -4.32
CA VAL A 70 29.29 -4.82 -3.69
C VAL A 70 28.76 -6.24 -3.84
N LEU A 71 27.76 -6.61 -3.03
CA LEU A 71 27.04 -7.87 -3.19
C LEU A 71 26.25 -7.90 -4.52
N PRO A 72 26.01 -9.08 -5.13
CA PRO A 72 25.37 -9.21 -6.44
C PRO A 72 24.00 -8.56 -6.58
N SER A 73 23.23 -8.44 -5.49
CA SER A 73 21.91 -7.82 -5.49
C SER A 73 21.93 -6.30 -5.54
N VAL A 74 23.05 -5.66 -5.15
CA VAL A 74 23.13 -4.19 -5.01
C VAL A 74 22.88 -3.44 -6.31
N PRO A 75 23.46 -3.82 -7.48
CA PRO A 75 23.18 -3.14 -8.74
C PRO A 75 21.70 -3.17 -9.15
N ALA A 76 20.97 -4.20 -8.74
CA ALA A 76 19.54 -4.33 -9.03
C ALA A 76 18.64 -3.57 -8.04
N LEU A 77 19.15 -3.19 -6.87
CA LEU A 77 18.40 -2.47 -5.83
C LEU A 77 18.70 -0.97 -5.82
N LEU A 78 19.96 -0.59 -6.07
CA LEU A 78 20.46 0.76 -5.92
C LEU A 78 20.40 1.52 -7.26
N HIS A 79 19.20 1.95 -7.63
CA HIS A 79 18.96 2.69 -8.88
C HIS A 79 19.30 4.18 -8.77
N GLU A 80 19.23 4.74 -7.57
CA GLU A 80 19.42 6.16 -7.35
C GLU A 80 19.92 6.42 -5.93
N ILE A 81 20.79 7.43 -5.78
CA ILE A 81 21.14 8.02 -4.49
C ILE A 81 20.88 9.52 -4.56
N GLN A 82 20.23 10.04 -3.53
CA GLN A 82 19.97 11.46 -3.36
C GLN A 82 20.63 11.94 -2.08
N VAL A 83 21.42 13.01 -2.18
CA VAL A 83 21.99 13.65 -1.00
C VAL A 83 22.04 15.16 -1.18
N GLU A 84 21.55 15.87 -0.17
CA GLU A 84 21.75 17.32 -0.07
C GLU A 84 23.04 17.64 0.69
N GLY A 85 23.72 18.69 0.28
CA GLY A 85 24.87 19.23 1.01
C GLY A 85 25.02 20.74 0.81
N THR A 86 25.82 21.36 1.67
CA THR A 86 26.10 22.80 1.66
C THR A 86 27.32 23.09 0.78
N PHE A 87 27.06 23.48 -0.46
CA PHE A 87 28.05 24.02 -1.38
C PHE A 87 28.43 25.46 -0.97
N PRO A 88 29.52 26.02 -1.54
CA PRO A 88 29.91 27.41 -1.28
C PRO A 88 28.80 28.45 -1.55
N ASP A 89 27.87 28.16 -2.45
CA ASP A 89 26.80 29.04 -2.92
C ASP A 89 25.39 28.63 -2.43
N GLY A 90 25.25 27.58 -1.63
CA GLY A 90 23.97 27.19 -1.06
C GLY A 90 23.80 25.71 -0.79
N VAL A 91 22.57 25.30 -0.46
CA VAL A 91 22.22 23.89 -0.29
C VAL A 91 21.60 23.39 -1.58
N PHE A 92 22.18 22.34 -2.15
CA PHE A 92 21.70 21.72 -3.39
C PHE A 92 21.57 20.21 -3.23
N LEU A 93 20.64 19.64 -3.99
CA LEU A 93 20.45 18.20 -4.14
C LEU A 93 21.40 17.67 -5.22
N VAL A 94 22.12 16.60 -4.90
CA VAL A 94 22.84 15.77 -5.86
C VAL A 94 22.13 14.44 -6.00
N THR A 95 21.81 14.07 -7.24
CA THR A 95 21.16 12.80 -7.58
C THR A 95 22.07 11.96 -8.48
N VAL A 96 22.52 10.82 -7.97
CA VAL A 96 23.34 9.86 -8.74
C VAL A 96 22.44 8.74 -9.22
N HIS A 97 22.17 8.70 -10.53
CA HIS A 97 21.44 7.60 -11.16
C HIS A 97 22.37 6.45 -11.52
N ASN A 98 21.93 5.22 -11.24
CA ASN A 98 22.65 3.97 -11.46
C ASN A 98 24.10 4.03 -10.97
N PRO A 99 24.33 4.27 -9.67
CA PRO A 99 25.67 4.46 -9.12
C PRO A 99 26.61 3.26 -9.32
N ILE A 100 26.08 2.04 -9.47
CA ILE A 100 26.88 0.85 -9.77
C ILE A 100 26.78 0.53 -11.26
N CYS A 101 27.53 1.26 -12.10
CA CYS A 101 27.46 1.14 -13.56
C CYS A 101 28.71 0.55 -14.23
N SER A 102 29.74 0.18 -13.46
CA SER A 102 30.99 -0.42 -13.97
C SER A 102 31.39 -1.67 -13.18
N ASP A 103 32.29 -2.48 -13.72
CA ASP A 103 32.85 -3.65 -13.01
C ASP A 103 33.76 -3.26 -11.85
N SER A 104 34.43 -2.11 -11.97
CA SER A 104 35.38 -1.59 -10.99
C SER A 104 35.14 -0.09 -10.80
N GLY A 105 35.11 0.33 -9.55
CA GLY A 105 35.09 1.74 -9.14
C GLY A 105 36.50 2.24 -8.79
N ASP A 106 36.65 3.54 -8.61
CA ASP A 106 37.87 4.18 -8.14
C ASP A 106 37.92 4.17 -6.60
N LEU A 107 38.69 3.26 -6.04
CA LEU A 107 38.82 3.12 -4.59
C LEU A 107 39.52 4.31 -3.91
N ASN A 108 40.27 5.13 -4.66
CA ASN A 108 40.80 6.39 -4.12
C ASN A 108 39.66 7.38 -3.86
N VAL A 109 38.66 7.40 -4.74
CA VAL A 109 37.44 8.19 -4.54
C VAL A 109 36.58 7.58 -3.43
N ALA A 110 36.45 6.24 -3.38
CA ALA A 110 35.67 5.55 -2.34
C ALA A 110 36.22 5.75 -0.92
N LEU A 111 37.54 5.89 -0.79
CA LEU A 111 38.25 6.05 0.49
C LEU A 111 38.80 7.47 0.69
N TYR A 112 38.44 8.42 -0.17
CA TYR A 112 38.80 9.84 -0.01
C TYR A 112 38.42 10.35 1.39
N GLY A 113 39.31 11.15 1.99
CA GLY A 113 39.13 11.70 3.34
C GLY A 113 39.26 10.69 4.50
N SER A 114 39.28 9.39 4.23
CA SER A 114 39.30 8.36 5.29
C SER A 114 40.67 8.07 5.88
N PHE A 115 41.75 8.38 5.14
CA PHE A 115 43.13 8.00 5.44
C PHE A 115 43.37 6.48 5.58
N LEU A 116 42.44 5.65 5.11
CA LEU A 116 42.58 4.20 5.07
C LEU A 116 43.47 3.77 3.89
N PRO A 117 44.20 2.65 4.02
CA PRO A 117 44.96 2.09 2.90
C PRO A 117 44.00 1.63 1.80
N ILE A 118 44.36 1.91 0.55
CA ILE A 118 43.60 1.43 -0.61
C ILE A 118 43.84 -0.07 -0.77
N PRO A 119 42.79 -0.93 -0.68
CA PRO A 119 42.97 -2.36 -0.88
C PRO A 119 43.26 -2.66 -2.35
N THR A 120 43.97 -3.75 -2.59
CA THR A 120 44.27 -4.24 -3.94
C THR A 120 43.04 -4.90 -4.57
N GLU A 121 42.93 -4.79 -5.89
CA GLU A 121 41.74 -5.20 -6.64
C GLU A 121 41.51 -6.74 -6.62
N ASP A 122 42.56 -7.53 -6.41
CA ASP A 122 42.50 -9.00 -6.27
C ASP A 122 41.68 -9.46 -5.05
N ARG A 123 41.48 -8.58 -4.06
CA ARG A 123 40.57 -8.85 -2.93
C ARG A 123 39.09 -8.86 -3.34
N PHE A 124 38.78 -8.35 -4.53
CA PHE A 124 37.42 -8.22 -5.06
C PHE A 124 37.30 -8.94 -6.40
N PRO A 125 37.28 -10.29 -6.41
CA PRO A 125 36.96 -11.02 -7.63
C PRO A 125 35.55 -10.70 -8.10
N LEU A 126 35.36 -10.65 -9.42
CA LEU A 126 34.02 -10.58 -10.01
C LEU A 126 33.23 -11.84 -9.72
N GLU A 127 31.92 -11.67 -9.55
CA GLU A 127 30.98 -12.77 -9.35
C GLU A 127 30.50 -13.32 -10.70
N ASP A 128 29.86 -14.49 -10.64
CA ASP A 128 29.24 -15.09 -11.83
C ASP A 128 28.18 -14.15 -12.44
N GLN A 129 28.19 -14.03 -13.77
CA GLN A 129 27.27 -13.15 -14.50
C GLN A 129 25.80 -13.51 -14.28
N SER A 130 25.48 -14.78 -13.99
CA SER A 130 24.11 -15.25 -13.73
C SER A 130 23.48 -14.60 -12.50
N LEU A 131 24.29 -14.17 -11.53
CA LEU A 131 23.80 -13.53 -10.30
C LEU A 131 23.25 -12.12 -10.54
N TYR A 132 23.59 -11.51 -11.69
CA TYR A 132 23.09 -10.20 -12.11
C TYR A 132 21.90 -10.32 -13.08
N ALA A 133 21.42 -11.53 -13.36
CA ALA A 133 20.24 -11.73 -14.19
C ALA A 133 19.01 -11.08 -13.54
N TYR A 134 18.13 -10.49 -14.35
CA TYR A 134 16.93 -9.82 -13.86
C TYR A 134 16.04 -10.75 -13.00
N SER A 135 15.94 -12.03 -13.35
CA SER A 135 15.18 -13.03 -12.57
C SER A 135 15.80 -13.36 -11.21
N ALA A 136 17.09 -13.11 -11.01
CA ALA A 136 17.78 -13.30 -9.73
C ALA A 136 17.68 -12.07 -8.81
N ALA A 137 17.26 -10.93 -9.35
CA ALA A 137 17.12 -9.70 -8.58
C ALA A 137 16.08 -9.85 -7.46
N PRO A 138 16.31 -9.27 -6.27
CA PRO A 138 15.27 -9.19 -5.26
C PRO A 138 14.07 -8.39 -5.79
N GLY A 139 12.84 -8.89 -5.57
CA GLY A 139 11.64 -8.22 -6.10
C GLY A 139 11.40 -8.37 -7.60
N ALA A 140 12.13 -9.24 -8.31
CA ALA A 140 12.00 -9.45 -9.75
C ALA A 140 10.55 -9.77 -10.18
N VAL A 141 10.14 -9.25 -11.34
CA VAL A 141 8.80 -9.47 -11.91
C VAL A 141 8.89 -10.30 -13.18
N ALA A 142 8.46 -11.55 -13.12
CA ALA A 142 8.37 -12.42 -14.28
C ALA A 142 6.98 -12.27 -14.93
N VAL A 143 6.93 -11.55 -16.05
CA VAL A 143 5.67 -11.33 -16.79
C VAL A 143 5.31 -12.50 -17.71
N GLY A 144 4.01 -12.71 -17.93
CA GLY A 144 3.51 -13.70 -18.89
C GLY A 144 3.77 -13.35 -20.35
N SER A 145 3.45 -14.26 -21.28
CA SER A 145 3.53 -14.01 -22.72
C SER A 145 2.30 -13.27 -23.26
N GLY A 146 2.48 -12.45 -24.29
CA GLY A 146 1.39 -11.80 -25.03
C GLY A 146 1.31 -10.29 -24.80
N GLN A 147 0.25 -9.68 -25.32
CA GLN A 147 -0.02 -8.24 -25.18
C GLN A 147 -1.35 -8.01 -24.46
N ILE A 148 -1.44 -6.89 -23.76
CA ILE A 148 -2.65 -6.42 -23.09
C ILE A 148 -3.37 -5.47 -24.05
N GLU A 149 -4.59 -5.81 -24.44
CA GLU A 149 -5.48 -4.90 -25.16
C GLU A 149 -6.06 -3.88 -24.19
N ILE A 150 -5.79 -2.59 -24.41
CA ILE A 150 -6.35 -1.51 -23.59
C ILE A 150 -7.69 -1.03 -24.17
N ASN A 151 -8.61 -0.61 -23.30
CA ASN A 151 -9.94 -0.10 -23.65
C ASN A 151 -10.74 -1.07 -24.54
N LYS A 152 -10.63 -2.37 -24.26
CA LYS A 152 -11.22 -3.44 -25.06
C LYS A 152 -12.74 -3.26 -25.22
N GLY A 153 -13.25 -3.55 -26.42
CA GLY A 153 -14.68 -3.53 -26.72
C GLY A 153 -15.29 -2.14 -26.93
N ARG A 154 -14.50 -1.06 -26.83
CA ARG A 154 -14.97 0.30 -27.06
C ARG A 154 -14.85 0.70 -28.53
N ASP A 155 -15.76 1.56 -28.98
CA ASP A 155 -15.65 2.22 -30.28
C ASP A 155 -14.44 3.18 -30.32
N ARG A 156 -13.66 3.11 -31.39
CA ARG A 156 -12.40 3.85 -31.58
C ARG A 156 -12.39 4.58 -32.91
N ILE A 157 -12.18 5.89 -32.88
CA ILE A 157 -12.04 6.73 -34.08
C ILE A 157 -10.64 7.30 -34.18
N ARG A 158 -10.18 7.59 -35.40
CA ARG A 158 -8.95 8.34 -35.65
C ARG A 158 -9.30 9.80 -35.94
N SER A 159 -8.67 10.72 -35.23
CA SER A 159 -8.86 12.17 -35.37
C SER A 159 -7.51 12.89 -35.45
N SER A 160 -7.44 14.07 -36.06
CA SER A 160 -6.23 14.90 -36.04
C SER A 160 -6.18 15.78 -34.76
N THR A 161 -5.02 15.86 -34.07
CA THR A 161 -4.63 16.75 -32.91
C THR A 161 -4.33 16.15 -31.50
N LYS A 162 -4.66 16.84 -30.36
CA LYS A 162 -3.60 17.36 -29.44
C LYS A 162 -3.66 17.30 -27.84
N VAL A 163 -4.23 16.32 -27.06
CA VAL A 163 -4.13 16.28 -25.52
C VAL A 163 -3.80 14.89 -24.85
N GLY A 164 -4.23 14.56 -23.60
CA GLY A 164 -3.81 13.44 -22.72
C GLY A 164 -4.88 12.37 -22.40
N SER A 165 -4.48 11.23 -21.81
CA SER A 165 -5.23 9.94 -21.86
C SER A 165 -6.71 10.00 -21.46
N HIS A 166 -7.04 10.59 -20.31
CA HIS A 166 -8.40 10.60 -19.75
C HIS A 166 -9.07 11.96 -19.78
N TYR A 167 -8.42 12.96 -20.37
CA TYR A 167 -9.02 14.27 -20.57
C TYR A 167 -10.09 14.17 -21.65
N ASN A 168 -11.28 14.73 -21.42
CA ASN A 168 -12.31 14.75 -22.43
C ASN A 168 -11.83 15.54 -23.67
N PHE A 169 -11.76 14.87 -24.82
CA PHE A 169 -11.04 15.42 -25.97
C PHE A 169 -11.73 16.65 -26.56
N SER A 170 -13.05 16.78 -26.42
CA SER A 170 -13.78 17.98 -26.86
C SER A 170 -13.45 19.22 -26.01
N GLU A 171 -13.03 19.05 -24.76
CA GLU A 171 -12.67 20.14 -23.83
C GLU A 171 -11.28 20.73 -24.08
N THR A 172 -10.54 20.18 -25.05
CA THR A 172 -9.11 20.45 -25.17
C THR A 172 -8.82 21.86 -25.69
N ASN A 173 -7.67 22.42 -25.31
CA ASN A 173 -7.29 23.82 -25.56
C ASN A 173 -7.83 24.38 -26.89
N ARG A 174 -8.52 25.53 -26.82
CA ARG A 174 -9.13 26.23 -27.96
C ARG A 174 -8.22 26.43 -29.17
N ALA A 175 -6.90 26.48 -28.99
CA ALA A 175 -5.94 26.63 -30.09
C ALA A 175 -5.86 25.38 -30.99
N LEU A 176 -6.34 24.23 -30.52
CA LEU A 176 -6.31 22.97 -31.26
C LEU A 176 -7.49 22.89 -32.23
N ALA A 177 -7.20 22.72 -33.51
CA ALA A 177 -8.18 22.67 -34.59
C ALA A 177 -8.44 21.22 -35.03
N PHE A 178 -9.64 20.70 -34.76
CA PHE A 178 -10.07 19.34 -35.10
C PHE A 178 -11.59 19.22 -35.02
N ASP A 179 -12.12 18.05 -35.37
CA ASP A 179 -13.56 17.77 -35.33
C ASP A 179 -14.04 17.53 -33.89
N ARG A 180 -14.40 18.62 -33.20
CA ARG A 180 -14.90 18.60 -31.82
C ARG A 180 -16.22 17.85 -31.64
N GLY A 181 -17.09 17.82 -32.66
CA GLY A 181 -18.33 17.07 -32.63
C GLY A 181 -18.06 15.56 -32.52
N LYS A 182 -17.12 15.06 -33.32
CA LYS A 182 -16.70 13.64 -33.24
C LYS A 182 -15.94 13.29 -31.96
N ALA A 183 -15.24 14.26 -31.37
CA ALA A 183 -14.49 14.09 -30.14
C ALA A 183 -15.36 14.12 -28.87
N TYR A 184 -16.63 14.53 -28.97
CA TYR A 184 -17.55 14.58 -27.84
C TYR A 184 -17.69 13.20 -27.17
N GLY A 185 -17.58 13.16 -25.84
CA GLY A 185 -17.67 11.91 -25.08
C GLY A 185 -16.52 10.94 -25.37
N ARG A 186 -15.36 11.42 -25.83
CA ARG A 186 -14.19 10.59 -26.12
C ARG A 186 -12.94 11.11 -25.42
N ARG A 187 -11.97 10.20 -25.25
CA ARG A 187 -10.65 10.46 -24.67
C ARG A 187 -9.56 9.79 -25.51
N LEU A 188 -8.28 10.08 -25.27
CA LEU A 188 -7.21 9.43 -26.04
C LEU A 188 -7.14 7.93 -25.74
N ASP A 189 -7.08 7.12 -26.79
CA ASP A 189 -6.87 5.68 -26.72
C ASP A 189 -5.37 5.36 -26.56
N ILE A 190 -4.82 5.68 -25.38
CA ILE A 190 -3.42 5.47 -25.00
C ILE A 190 -3.34 4.92 -23.57
N PRO A 191 -2.18 4.37 -23.15
CA PRO A 191 -1.97 3.92 -21.77
C PRO A 191 -2.38 4.94 -20.70
N ALA A 192 -3.07 4.48 -19.66
CA ALA A 192 -3.53 5.32 -18.56
C ALA A 192 -2.38 6.12 -17.92
N GLY A 193 -2.60 7.42 -17.73
CA GLY A 193 -1.60 8.32 -17.14
C GLY A 193 -0.49 8.78 -18.10
N THR A 194 -0.54 8.41 -19.38
CA THR A 194 0.32 9.00 -20.42
C THR A 194 -0.37 10.16 -21.14
N ALA A 195 0.42 10.90 -21.91
CA ALA A 195 -0.04 12.01 -22.72
C ALA A 195 0.67 12.01 -24.08
N VAL A 196 0.06 12.64 -25.07
CA VAL A 196 0.74 12.96 -26.32
C VAL A 196 1.14 14.45 -26.26
N ARG A 197 2.32 14.78 -26.81
CA ARG A 197 2.90 16.13 -26.82
C ARG A 197 2.94 16.70 -28.23
N PHE A 198 2.86 18.03 -28.34
CA PHE A 198 2.22 18.65 -29.49
C PHE A 198 2.72 20.07 -29.76
N GLU A 199 3.94 20.18 -30.29
CA GLU A 199 4.62 21.46 -30.49
C GLU A 199 3.81 22.43 -31.38
N PRO A 200 4.01 23.76 -31.23
CA PRO A 200 3.32 24.75 -32.06
C PRO A 200 3.49 24.45 -33.56
N GLY A 201 2.37 24.34 -34.28
CA GLY A 201 2.36 24.04 -35.73
C GLY A 201 2.35 22.56 -36.13
N ASP A 202 2.69 21.62 -35.24
CA ASP A 202 2.77 20.19 -35.60
C ASP A 202 1.40 19.53 -35.84
N PRO A 203 1.08 18.96 -37.01
CA PRO A 203 -0.08 18.08 -37.16
C PRO A 203 0.24 16.66 -36.64
N LYS A 204 -0.67 16.03 -35.90
CA LYS A 204 -0.55 14.62 -35.46
C LYS A 204 -1.91 13.93 -35.57
N TYR A 205 -1.89 12.64 -35.88
CA TYR A 205 -3.09 11.80 -35.79
C TYR A 205 -3.12 11.08 -34.45
N VAL A 206 -4.29 11.05 -33.81
CA VAL A 206 -4.53 10.36 -32.55
C VAL A 206 -5.73 9.44 -32.67
N ASN A 207 -5.71 8.37 -31.89
CA ASN A 207 -6.87 7.50 -31.72
C ASN A 207 -7.64 7.98 -30.50
N LEU A 208 -8.95 8.08 -30.64
CA LEU A 208 -9.89 8.41 -29.57
C LEU A 208 -10.77 7.21 -29.28
N VAL A 209 -11.07 6.99 -28.02
CA VAL A 209 -11.98 5.96 -27.54
C VAL A 209 -13.12 6.60 -26.74
N LYS A 210 -14.32 6.02 -26.81
CA LYS A 210 -15.46 6.49 -26.00
C LYS A 210 -15.14 6.37 -24.50
N ILE A 211 -15.60 7.34 -23.71
CA ILE A 211 -15.61 7.19 -22.24
C ILE A 211 -16.53 6.04 -21.84
N GLY A 212 -16.32 5.46 -20.66
CA GLY A 212 -17.15 4.38 -20.13
C GLY A 212 -18.12 4.89 -19.06
N GLY A 213 -18.64 3.97 -18.26
CA GLY A 213 -19.49 4.31 -17.12
C GLY A 213 -20.84 4.87 -17.55
N TYR A 214 -21.28 5.95 -16.89
CA TYR A 214 -22.51 6.67 -17.27
C TYR A 214 -22.36 7.52 -18.54
N GLU A 215 -21.14 7.63 -19.05
CA GLU A 215 -20.78 8.43 -20.22
C GLU A 215 -21.12 9.92 -20.07
N GLU A 216 -20.97 10.45 -18.85
CA GLU A 216 -21.28 11.85 -18.54
C GLU A 216 -20.02 12.70 -18.52
N VAL A 217 -20.11 13.89 -19.12
CA VAL A 217 -19.00 14.82 -19.30
C VAL A 217 -19.18 16.01 -18.36
N TYR A 218 -18.15 16.26 -17.55
CA TYR A 218 -18.06 17.41 -16.64
C TYR A 218 -16.70 18.08 -16.76
N GLY A 219 -16.56 19.26 -16.13
CA GLY A 219 -15.28 19.93 -15.94
C GLY A 219 -14.64 20.49 -17.22
N GLY A 220 -13.32 20.66 -17.19
CA GLY A 220 -12.57 21.18 -18.34
C GLY A 220 -12.81 22.67 -18.60
N ASN A 221 -13.28 23.02 -19.81
CA ASN A 221 -13.67 24.38 -20.17
C ASN A 221 -15.21 24.56 -20.19
N GLU A 222 -15.95 23.57 -19.69
CA GLU A 222 -17.41 23.50 -19.71
C GLU A 222 -18.03 23.58 -21.12
N PHE A 223 -17.28 23.23 -22.16
CA PHE A 223 -17.75 23.26 -23.53
C PHE A 223 -18.82 22.19 -23.79
N ALA A 224 -18.56 20.98 -23.33
CA ALA A 224 -19.33 19.76 -23.50
C ALA A 224 -20.06 19.32 -22.22
N THR A 225 -19.92 20.07 -21.11
CA THR A 225 -20.64 19.80 -19.86
C THR A 225 -22.15 19.83 -20.10
N ARG A 226 -22.82 18.77 -19.62
CA ARG A 226 -24.28 18.67 -19.65
C ARG A 226 -24.86 19.65 -18.62
N ASN A 227 -25.34 20.80 -19.08
CA ASN A 227 -26.07 21.72 -18.21
C ASN A 227 -27.36 21.04 -17.72
N GLU A 228 -27.58 21.03 -16.40
CA GLU A 228 -28.95 21.10 -15.91
C GLU A 228 -29.58 22.38 -16.47
N PHE A 229 -30.83 22.28 -16.93
CA PHE A 229 -31.57 23.20 -17.81
C PHE A 229 -31.34 22.96 -19.31
N PRO A 230 -32.19 22.13 -19.97
CA PRO A 230 -32.49 22.40 -21.36
C PRO A 230 -33.00 23.85 -21.46
N PRO A 231 -32.57 24.65 -22.45
CA PRO A 231 -33.30 25.86 -22.79
C PRO A 231 -34.71 25.40 -23.21
N SER A 232 -35.71 25.75 -22.41
CA SER A 232 -37.16 25.47 -22.59
C SER A 232 -37.68 24.06 -22.21
N GLY A 233 -37.96 23.87 -20.92
CA GLY A 233 -39.29 23.45 -20.44
C GLY A 233 -40.01 22.22 -21.02
N LEU A 234 -39.31 21.14 -21.42
CA LEU A 234 -39.96 19.89 -21.84
C LEU A 234 -39.70 18.75 -20.86
N TYR A 235 -40.66 18.50 -19.96
CA TYR A 235 -40.74 17.25 -19.19
C TYR A 235 -41.20 16.13 -20.12
N ILE A 236 -40.33 15.17 -20.45
CA ILE A 236 -40.74 13.98 -21.21
C ILE A 236 -41.15 12.89 -20.22
N LEU A 237 -42.47 12.67 -20.13
CA LEU A 237 -43.06 11.54 -19.44
C LEU A 237 -43.05 10.30 -20.36
N SER A 238 -42.40 9.24 -19.88
CA SER A 238 -42.47 7.82 -20.27
C SER A 238 -41.40 7.24 -21.23
N PRO A 239 -40.99 5.95 -21.01
CA PRO A 239 -39.75 5.38 -21.53
C PRO A 239 -39.98 4.39 -22.69
N HIS A 240 -40.51 4.84 -23.82
CA HIS A 240 -40.73 3.95 -24.97
C HIS A 240 -40.35 4.56 -26.31
N SER A 241 -39.05 4.84 -26.52
CA SER A 241 -38.33 4.67 -27.80
C SER A 241 -36.88 5.15 -27.67
N PHE A 242 -35.97 4.26 -27.27
CA PHE A 242 -34.53 4.56 -27.10
C PHE A 242 -33.86 5.08 -28.39
N VAL A 243 -34.38 4.72 -29.56
CA VAL A 243 -33.79 5.08 -30.87
C VAL A 243 -34.15 6.51 -31.31
N ALA A 244 -35.31 7.04 -30.91
CA ALA A 244 -35.74 8.39 -31.30
C ALA A 244 -35.14 9.50 -30.42
N ILE A 245 -34.77 9.17 -29.18
CA ILE A 245 -34.13 10.10 -28.22
C ILE A 245 -32.65 10.29 -28.55
N GLU A 246 -31.92 9.23 -28.92
CA GLU A 246 -30.53 9.34 -29.38
C GLU A 246 -30.41 10.19 -30.67
N GLU A 247 -31.33 10.03 -31.61
CA GLU A 247 -31.32 10.75 -32.87
C GLU A 247 -31.73 12.21 -32.71
N ALA A 248 -32.69 12.51 -31.81
CA ALA A 248 -33.07 13.86 -31.43
C ALA A 248 -31.98 14.59 -30.62
N LEU A 249 -31.27 13.90 -29.71
CA LEU A 249 -30.11 14.43 -28.99
C LEU A 249 -28.90 14.66 -29.90
N ARG A 250 -28.68 13.78 -30.91
CA ARG A 250 -27.64 13.99 -31.92
C ARG A 250 -27.91 15.24 -32.76
N LEU A 251 -29.14 15.40 -33.26
CA LEU A 251 -29.53 16.53 -34.10
C LEU A 251 -29.60 17.86 -33.34
N SER A 252 -29.94 17.86 -32.04
CA SER A 252 -29.81 19.05 -31.19
C SER A 252 -28.34 19.34 -30.86
N SER A 253 -27.51 18.30 -30.65
CA SER A 253 -26.10 18.44 -30.29
C SER A 253 -25.24 19.04 -31.40
N GLU A 254 -25.41 18.74 -32.68
CA GLU A 254 -24.56 19.35 -33.73
C GLU A 254 -24.80 20.87 -33.88
N LEU A 255 -26.04 21.33 -33.72
CA LEU A 255 -26.39 22.76 -33.74
C LEU A 255 -25.94 23.48 -32.46
N GLU A 256 -26.14 22.87 -31.29
CA GLU A 256 -25.70 23.42 -29.99
C GLU A 256 -24.18 23.42 -29.85
N ILE A 257 -23.49 22.37 -30.32
CA ILE A 257 -22.01 22.31 -30.38
C ILE A 257 -21.49 23.41 -31.31
N ASN A 258 -22.07 23.60 -32.50
CA ASN A 258 -21.68 24.67 -33.42
C ASN A 258 -21.90 26.07 -32.83
N GLN A 259 -22.99 26.26 -32.06
CA GLN A 259 -23.26 27.52 -31.38
C GLN A 259 -22.29 27.78 -30.22
N ARG A 260 -22.01 26.76 -29.38
CA ARG A 260 -20.99 26.85 -28.32
C ARG A 260 -19.56 27.01 -28.87
N LEU A 261 -19.25 26.44 -30.03
CA LEU A 261 -17.96 26.62 -30.72
C LEU A 261 -17.72 28.10 -31.04
N ILE A 262 -18.78 28.80 -31.50
CA ILE A 262 -18.75 30.23 -31.81
C ILE A 262 -18.68 31.06 -30.52
N GLU A 263 -19.49 30.74 -29.51
CA GLU A 263 -19.56 31.48 -28.24
C GLU A 263 -18.27 31.38 -27.42
N CYS A 264 -17.68 30.19 -27.35
CA CYS A 264 -16.49 29.93 -26.53
C CYS A 264 -15.16 30.14 -27.30
N GLY A 265 -15.22 30.35 -28.63
CA GLY A 265 -14.05 30.62 -29.46
C GLY A 265 -13.08 29.45 -29.60
N PHE A 266 -13.60 28.22 -29.71
CA PHE A 266 -12.78 27.01 -29.87
C PHE A 266 -12.52 26.72 -31.35
N ASN A 267 -11.27 26.46 -31.71
CA ASN A 267 -10.96 26.04 -33.08
C ASN A 267 -11.62 24.69 -33.39
N HIS A 268 -12.26 24.62 -34.56
CA HIS A 268 -12.95 23.44 -35.08
C HIS A 268 -12.61 23.25 -36.55
N THR A 269 -12.41 22.02 -36.98
CA THR A 269 -12.20 21.68 -38.39
C THR A 269 -12.99 20.40 -38.68
N PRO A 270 -14.12 20.48 -39.41
CA PRO A 270 -14.90 19.31 -39.76
C PRO A 270 -14.08 18.32 -40.59
N GLU A 271 -14.14 17.04 -40.24
CA GLU A 271 -13.51 15.98 -41.02
C GLU A 271 -14.60 15.18 -41.76
N PRO A 272 -14.56 14.98 -43.08
CA PRO A 272 -15.54 14.14 -43.76
C PRO A 272 -15.28 12.64 -43.51
N GLY A 273 -16.28 11.93 -42.96
CA GLY A 273 -16.22 10.48 -42.70
C GLY A 273 -15.58 10.07 -41.37
N VAL A 274 -15.80 8.84 -40.91
CA VAL A 274 -15.19 8.29 -39.67
C VAL A 274 -14.13 7.27 -40.05
N SER A 275 -12.86 7.58 -39.77
CA SER A 275 -11.80 6.57 -39.85
C SER A 275 -11.83 5.74 -38.57
N ILE A 276 -12.19 4.46 -38.70
CA ILE A 276 -12.21 3.52 -37.57
C ILE A 276 -10.77 3.19 -37.20
N ALA A 277 -10.42 3.36 -35.92
CA ALA A 277 -9.14 2.96 -35.38
C ALA A 277 -9.18 1.50 -34.91
N GLY A 278 -8.09 0.76 -35.11
CA GLY A 278 -7.95 -0.60 -34.60
C GLY A 278 -7.69 -0.63 -33.09
N SER A 279 -7.71 -1.83 -32.50
CA SER A 279 -7.36 -2.04 -31.10
C SER A 279 -5.95 -1.55 -30.77
N ASN A 280 -5.78 -1.02 -29.56
CA ASN A 280 -4.49 -0.61 -29.03
C ASN A 280 -3.97 -1.61 -27.97
N PHE A 281 -2.67 -1.87 -28.01
CA PHE A 281 -2.03 -2.93 -27.22
C PHE A 281 -0.79 -2.43 -26.48
N MET A 282 -0.50 -3.06 -25.35
CA MET A 282 0.70 -2.82 -24.54
C MET A 282 1.40 -4.15 -24.24
N THR A 283 2.74 -4.15 -24.17
CA THR A 283 3.49 -5.33 -23.67
C THR A 283 3.29 -5.46 -22.16
N ARG A 284 3.36 -6.69 -21.63
CA ARG A 284 3.22 -6.90 -20.17
C ARG A 284 4.36 -6.28 -19.38
N GLU A 285 5.57 -6.20 -19.93
CA GLU A 285 6.70 -5.53 -19.30
C GLU A 285 6.43 -4.03 -19.12
N THR A 286 5.89 -3.39 -20.17
CA THR A 286 5.51 -1.97 -20.12
C THR A 286 4.39 -1.76 -19.11
N TYR A 287 3.41 -2.66 -19.07
CA TYR A 287 2.30 -2.62 -18.12
C TYR A 287 2.78 -2.73 -16.68
N ALA A 288 3.59 -3.75 -16.39
CA ALA A 288 4.16 -3.97 -15.07
C ALA A 288 5.03 -2.79 -14.61
N GLY A 289 5.82 -2.21 -15.51
CA GLY A 289 6.62 -1.01 -15.24
C GLY A 289 5.79 0.25 -14.95
N MET A 290 4.54 0.31 -15.44
CA MET A 290 3.66 1.46 -15.27
C MET A 290 2.68 1.34 -14.09
N PHE A 291 2.10 0.16 -13.89
CA PHE A 291 0.98 -0.07 -12.97
C PHE A 291 1.25 -1.22 -11.97
N GLY A 292 2.42 -1.87 -12.04
CA GLY A 292 2.68 -3.12 -11.34
C GLY A 292 2.11 -4.34 -12.08
N PRO A 293 2.44 -5.56 -11.62
CA PRO A 293 2.04 -6.80 -12.27
C PRO A 293 0.51 -6.95 -12.36
N THR A 294 0.06 -7.78 -13.29
CA THR A 294 -1.35 -8.17 -13.45
C THR A 294 -1.51 -9.69 -13.55
N THR A 295 -2.74 -10.17 -13.70
CA THR A 295 -3.12 -11.59 -13.67
C THR A 295 -2.15 -12.47 -14.48
N GLY A 296 -1.59 -13.49 -13.84
CA GLY A 296 -0.63 -14.43 -14.41
C GLY A 296 0.84 -14.03 -14.28
N ASP A 297 1.15 -12.76 -14.02
CA ASP A 297 2.52 -12.33 -13.72
C ASP A 297 2.95 -12.83 -12.34
N ARG A 298 4.26 -13.00 -12.15
CA ARG A 298 4.85 -13.44 -10.88
C ARG A 298 5.83 -12.43 -10.31
N VAL A 299 5.85 -12.30 -8.98
CA VAL A 299 6.79 -11.43 -8.25
C VAL A 299 7.59 -12.25 -7.26
N ARG A 300 8.91 -12.05 -7.24
CA ARG A 300 9.79 -12.65 -6.23
C ARG A 300 9.69 -11.89 -4.91
N LEU A 301 9.49 -12.59 -3.79
CA LEU A 301 9.39 -11.95 -2.48
C LEU A 301 10.78 -11.66 -1.91
N GLY A 302 11.17 -10.38 -1.90
CA GLY A 302 12.51 -9.97 -1.46
C GLY A 302 13.59 -10.73 -2.21
N ASP A 303 14.61 -11.19 -1.50
CA ASP A 303 15.70 -12.04 -2.00
C ASP A 303 15.47 -13.54 -1.73
N THR A 304 14.23 -13.94 -1.40
CA THR A 304 13.86 -15.34 -1.14
C THR A 304 13.64 -16.14 -2.44
N ASN A 305 13.47 -17.46 -2.35
CA ASN A 305 13.10 -18.29 -3.50
C ASN A 305 11.59 -18.36 -3.75
N LEU A 306 10.79 -17.57 -3.03
CA LEU A 306 9.33 -17.56 -3.15
C LEU A 306 8.90 -16.63 -4.29
N TRP A 307 8.02 -17.15 -5.15
CA TRP A 307 7.37 -16.40 -6.22
C TRP A 307 5.87 -16.45 -6.01
N VAL A 308 5.25 -15.28 -5.97
CA VAL A 308 3.79 -15.14 -5.89
C VAL A 308 3.23 -14.82 -7.26
N GLN A 309 2.11 -15.43 -7.64
CA GLN A 309 1.43 -15.17 -8.91
C GLN A 309 0.19 -14.32 -8.65
N VAL A 310 -0.06 -13.32 -9.49
CA VAL A 310 -1.32 -12.56 -9.45
C VAL A 310 -2.45 -13.46 -9.93
N GLU A 311 -3.38 -13.80 -9.03
CA GLU A 311 -4.50 -14.73 -9.28
C GLU A 311 -5.66 -14.05 -10.02
N LYS A 312 -5.92 -12.79 -9.70
CA LYS A 312 -6.96 -11.96 -10.31
C LYS A 312 -6.55 -10.48 -10.29
N ASP A 313 -7.12 -9.72 -11.22
CA ASP A 313 -7.00 -8.27 -11.28
C ASP A 313 -8.39 -7.66 -11.44
N TYR A 314 -8.74 -6.71 -10.58
CA TYR A 314 -10.02 -6.01 -10.61
C TYR A 314 -10.06 -4.86 -11.63
N THR A 315 -8.91 -4.49 -12.21
CA THR A 315 -8.84 -3.39 -13.17
C THR A 315 -9.55 -3.71 -14.49
N ILE A 316 -9.86 -2.65 -15.22
CA ILE A 316 -10.21 -2.71 -16.64
C ILE A 316 -9.06 -2.04 -17.39
N TYR A 317 -8.34 -2.81 -18.21
CA TYR A 317 -7.09 -2.33 -18.81
C TYR A 317 -7.30 -1.07 -19.65
N GLY A 318 -6.55 -0.02 -19.33
CA GLY A 318 -6.70 1.32 -19.92
C GLY A 318 -7.45 2.31 -19.04
N GLU A 319 -8.02 1.88 -17.92
CA GLU A 319 -8.74 2.71 -16.93
C GLU A 319 -8.10 2.67 -15.53
N GLU A 320 -6.81 2.37 -15.45
CA GLU A 320 -6.07 2.33 -14.19
C GLU A 320 -6.07 3.70 -13.49
N CYS A 321 -6.35 3.70 -12.19
CA CYS A 321 -6.27 4.90 -11.37
C CYS A 321 -4.81 5.30 -11.18
N LYS A 322 -4.39 6.44 -11.72
CA LYS A 322 -3.02 6.94 -11.57
C LYS A 322 -2.99 8.44 -11.30
N PHE A 323 -2.35 8.83 -10.20
CA PHE A 323 -2.26 10.21 -9.75
C PHE A 323 -1.00 10.93 -10.24
N GLY A 324 -1.12 12.22 -10.55
CA GLY A 324 -0.02 13.12 -10.91
C GLY A 324 -0.35 14.08 -12.06
N GLY A 325 0.60 14.97 -12.37
CA GLY A 325 0.44 15.97 -13.44
C GLY A 325 0.09 15.34 -14.79
N GLY A 326 -1.07 15.71 -15.34
CA GLY A 326 -1.56 15.22 -16.63
C GLY A 326 -2.05 13.76 -16.64
N LYS A 327 -2.22 13.12 -15.47
CA LYS A 327 -2.63 11.71 -15.36
C LYS A 327 -4.16 11.55 -15.22
N VAL A 328 -4.60 10.44 -14.61
CA VAL A 328 -5.97 9.94 -14.62
C VAL A 328 -6.82 10.56 -13.50
N LEU A 329 -6.34 10.49 -12.26
CA LEU A 329 -7.05 11.03 -11.09
C LEU A 329 -6.94 12.56 -11.09
N ARG A 330 -7.82 13.19 -11.86
CA ARG A 330 -8.02 14.62 -12.01
C ARG A 330 -9.52 14.88 -12.13
N GLU A 331 -9.92 16.09 -11.78
CA GLU A 331 -11.31 16.57 -11.85
C GLU A 331 -12.01 16.14 -13.15
N ALA A 332 -13.23 15.62 -13.02
CA ALA A 332 -14.09 15.06 -14.06
C ALA A 332 -13.54 13.90 -14.91
N MET A 333 -12.33 13.44 -14.60
CA MET A 333 -11.68 12.31 -15.27
C MET A 333 -11.79 11.09 -14.36
N GLY A 334 -10.68 10.58 -13.82
CA GLY A 334 -10.73 9.54 -12.79
C GLY A 334 -11.19 10.02 -11.41
N GLN A 335 -11.26 11.34 -11.19
CA GLN A 335 -11.86 11.93 -9.99
C GLN A 335 -13.28 12.44 -10.34
N ALA A 336 -14.28 11.88 -9.67
CA ALA A 336 -15.69 12.27 -9.80
C ALA A 336 -15.93 13.71 -9.30
N CYS A 337 -16.90 14.39 -9.92
CA CYS A 337 -17.28 15.75 -9.57
C CYS A 337 -18.54 15.78 -8.71
N SER A 338 -18.71 16.85 -7.93
CA SER A 338 -19.88 17.02 -7.06
C SER A 338 -21.21 17.14 -7.82
N SER A 339 -21.16 17.44 -9.12
CA SER A 339 -22.32 17.55 -10.00
C SER A 339 -22.75 16.24 -10.64
N SER A 340 -21.94 15.18 -10.55
CA SER A 340 -22.16 13.93 -11.27
C SER A 340 -22.71 12.81 -10.39
N THR A 341 -22.34 12.84 -9.12
CA THR A 341 -23.06 12.13 -8.08
C THR A 341 -24.05 13.11 -7.47
N GLY A 342 -25.36 12.83 -7.47
CA GLY A 342 -26.37 13.57 -6.66
C GLY A 342 -26.12 13.53 -5.14
N CYS A 343 -24.90 13.19 -4.73
CA CYS A 343 -24.32 13.24 -3.41
C CYS A 343 -23.71 14.63 -3.20
N THR A 344 -24.50 15.56 -2.68
CA THR A 344 -23.97 16.68 -1.92
C THR A 344 -23.18 16.08 -0.76
N ILE A 345 -21.85 15.96 -0.90
CA ILE A 345 -20.98 15.41 0.15
C ILE A 345 -20.95 16.42 1.29
N THR A 346 -21.92 16.34 2.20
CA THR A 346 -21.89 17.07 3.47
C THR A 346 -21.24 16.19 4.52
N TYR A 347 -20.22 16.73 5.18
CA TYR A 347 -19.60 16.12 6.34
C TYR A 347 -20.55 16.29 7.53
N SER A 348 -21.55 15.41 7.69
CA SER A 348 -22.31 15.36 8.94
C SER A 348 -21.43 14.68 9.98
N GLY A 349 -21.00 15.44 11.00
CA GLY A 349 -20.17 14.96 12.11
C GLY A 349 -20.86 13.97 13.05
N ASP A 350 -21.94 13.30 12.63
CA ASP A 350 -22.62 12.26 13.38
C ASP A 350 -22.18 10.88 12.89
N ASP A 351 -21.94 9.97 13.84
CA ASP A 351 -21.52 8.58 13.63
C ASP A 351 -22.66 7.64 13.28
N THR A 352 -23.84 8.17 12.94
CA THR A 352 -24.89 7.37 12.34
C THR A 352 -24.61 7.21 10.86
N ASP A 353 -24.76 5.99 10.33
CA ASP A 353 -24.83 5.70 8.88
C ASP A 353 -26.06 6.38 8.20
N ASP A 354 -26.60 7.45 8.80
CA ASP A 354 -27.68 8.25 8.25
C ASP A 354 -27.09 9.21 7.23
N CYS A 355 -27.23 8.89 5.95
CA CYS A 355 -27.09 9.90 4.93
C CYS A 355 -28.11 11.02 5.21
N GLY A 356 -27.60 12.24 5.46
CA GLY A 356 -28.37 13.44 5.82
C GLY A 356 -29.45 13.90 4.81
N ASN A 357 -29.78 13.08 3.82
CA ASN A 357 -30.89 13.27 2.89
C ASN A 357 -32.20 12.57 3.33
N CYS A 358 -32.17 11.63 4.29
CA CYS A 358 -33.37 10.90 4.74
C CYS A 358 -33.89 11.29 6.14
N GLY A 359 -33.04 11.81 7.02
CA GLY A 359 -33.40 12.61 8.22
C GLY A 359 -34.29 11.96 9.30
N LYS A 360 -34.61 10.66 9.23
CA LYS A 360 -35.47 9.97 10.20
C LYS A 360 -34.67 9.34 11.33
N LYS A 361 -34.94 9.75 12.57
CA LYS A 361 -34.53 9.01 13.77
C LYS A 361 -35.29 7.69 13.83
N HIS A 362 -34.58 6.56 13.88
CA HIS A 362 -35.20 5.26 14.12
C HIS A 362 -35.55 5.10 15.61
N GLY A 363 -36.84 5.14 15.92
CA GLY A 363 -37.42 4.75 17.20
C GLY A 363 -38.72 3.99 16.95
N GLU A 364 -38.76 2.76 17.48
CA GLU A 364 -39.89 1.88 17.82
C GLU A 364 -41.21 2.03 17.01
N GLU A 365 -41.52 1.03 16.17
CA GLU A 365 -42.82 0.30 16.15
C GLU A 365 -42.81 -0.79 15.05
N GLU A 366 -43.57 -1.86 15.28
CA GLU A 366 -43.68 -3.08 14.45
C GLU A 366 -44.27 -2.80 13.07
N GLU A 367 -43.52 -3.03 11.97
CA GLU A 367 -44.05 -2.92 10.60
C GLU A 367 -43.51 -4.00 9.63
N ASP A 368 -44.36 -4.29 8.65
CA ASP A 368 -44.42 -5.42 7.71
C ASP A 368 -43.14 -5.80 6.93
N GLU A 369 -42.97 -7.11 6.70
CA GLU A 369 -41.80 -7.75 6.08
C GLU A 369 -41.60 -7.38 4.60
N GLU A 370 -42.67 -6.97 3.91
CA GLU A 370 -42.63 -6.49 2.53
C GLU A 370 -42.16 -5.02 2.42
N GLU A 371 -42.41 -4.21 3.46
CA GLU A 371 -41.89 -2.86 3.55
C GLU A 371 -40.42 -2.84 3.96
N ARG A 372 -39.94 -3.83 4.73
CA ARG A 372 -38.51 -4.05 5.02
C ARG A 372 -37.69 -4.32 3.74
N LYS A 373 -38.27 -5.01 2.75
CA LYS A 373 -37.63 -5.23 1.43
C LYS A 373 -37.56 -3.96 0.58
N ARG A 374 -38.49 -3.01 0.75
CA ARG A 374 -38.43 -1.67 0.13
C ARG A 374 -37.57 -0.68 0.94
N LYS A 375 -37.53 -0.79 2.26
CA LYS A 375 -36.76 0.06 3.21
C LYS A 375 -35.25 -0.26 3.24
N ASN A 376 -34.81 -1.41 2.73
CA ASN A 376 -33.38 -1.70 2.50
C ASN A 376 -32.77 -0.95 1.27
N LEU A 377 -33.57 -0.16 0.55
CA LEU A 377 -33.10 0.81 -0.43
C LEU A 377 -32.90 2.19 0.22
N CYS A 378 -32.35 2.25 1.43
CA CYS A 378 -31.69 3.47 1.87
C CYS A 378 -30.45 3.63 0.98
N GLU A 379 -30.64 4.28 -0.16
CA GLU A 379 -29.64 4.72 -1.12
C GLU A 379 -28.75 5.80 -0.49
N CYS A 380 -28.01 5.43 0.57
CA CYS A 380 -27.04 6.31 1.19
C CYS A 380 -25.82 6.47 0.28
N SER A 381 -26.00 7.39 -0.67
CA SER A 381 -25.03 8.36 -1.16
C SER A 381 -23.62 7.81 -1.31
N CYS A 382 -23.24 7.56 -2.57
CA CYS A 382 -21.87 7.43 -3.05
C CYS A 382 -20.94 8.48 -2.40
N ARG A 383 -20.41 8.14 -1.23
CA ARG A 383 -19.49 8.99 -0.48
C ARG A 383 -18.12 8.82 -1.11
N ALA A 384 -17.49 9.94 -1.44
CA ALA A 384 -16.09 9.94 -1.85
C ALA A 384 -15.23 9.30 -0.76
N LEU A 385 -14.22 8.54 -1.17
CA LEU A 385 -13.24 7.96 -0.25
C LEU A 385 -12.49 9.06 0.51
N ASP A 386 -12.04 8.78 1.74
CA ASP A 386 -11.08 9.66 2.43
C ASP A 386 -9.66 9.40 1.87
N LEU A 387 -9.34 8.13 1.59
CA LEU A 387 -8.07 7.69 1.01
C LEU A 387 -8.28 6.55 0.01
N LEU A 388 -7.54 6.61 -1.10
CA LEU A 388 -7.47 5.57 -2.13
C LEU A 388 -6.03 5.08 -2.30
N ILE A 389 -5.79 3.79 -2.13
CA ILE A 389 -4.53 3.13 -2.50
C ILE A 389 -4.71 2.54 -3.90
N THR A 390 -3.99 3.06 -4.89
CA THR A 390 -4.17 2.65 -6.30
C THR A 390 -3.29 1.48 -6.69
N ASN A 391 -3.79 0.57 -7.54
CA ASN A 391 -3.01 -0.48 -8.20
C ASN A 391 -2.15 -1.33 -7.23
N ALA A 392 -2.65 -1.69 -6.06
CA ALA A 392 -1.91 -2.46 -5.07
C ALA A 392 -1.85 -3.96 -5.44
N LEU A 393 -0.66 -4.57 -5.42
CA LEU A 393 -0.55 -6.02 -5.35
C LEU A 393 -0.80 -6.47 -3.91
N ILE A 394 -1.98 -7.02 -3.64
CA ILE A 394 -2.39 -7.48 -2.32
C ILE A 394 -1.92 -8.91 -2.13
N ILE A 395 -1.23 -9.16 -1.02
CA ILE A 395 -0.90 -10.51 -0.53
C ILE A 395 -1.58 -10.67 0.82
N ASP A 396 -2.57 -11.55 0.87
CA ASP A 396 -3.34 -11.86 2.07
C ASP A 396 -3.70 -13.35 2.10
N TRP A 397 -4.12 -13.87 3.25
CA TRP A 397 -4.60 -15.25 3.36
C TRP A 397 -5.80 -15.52 2.44
N SER A 398 -6.60 -14.49 2.12
CA SER A 398 -7.75 -14.59 1.22
C SER A 398 -7.38 -14.63 -0.27
N GLY A 399 -6.10 -14.43 -0.63
CA GLY A 399 -5.58 -14.58 -1.99
C GLY A 399 -4.49 -13.58 -2.35
N ILE A 400 -3.97 -13.71 -3.57
CA ILE A 400 -2.92 -12.85 -4.13
C ILE A 400 -3.46 -12.15 -5.38
N TYR A 401 -3.78 -10.87 -5.27
CA TYR A 401 -4.53 -10.19 -6.32
C TYR A 401 -4.25 -8.71 -6.43
N LYS A 402 -4.61 -8.14 -7.59
CA LYS A 402 -4.40 -6.75 -7.91
C LYS A 402 -5.71 -5.96 -7.80
N ALA A 403 -5.72 -4.89 -7.02
CA ALA A 403 -6.90 -4.05 -6.84
C ALA A 403 -6.53 -2.65 -6.32
N ASP A 404 -7.51 -1.75 -6.37
CA ASP A 404 -7.53 -0.53 -5.59
C ASP A 404 -8.16 -0.78 -4.21
N ILE A 405 -7.70 -0.07 -3.18
CA ILE A 405 -8.20 -0.17 -1.79
C ILE A 405 -8.76 1.18 -1.37
N GLY A 406 -10.04 1.21 -0.98
CA GLY A 406 -10.70 2.41 -0.49
C GLY A 406 -10.81 2.44 1.04
N VAL A 407 -10.48 3.58 1.63
CA VAL A 407 -10.55 3.82 3.07
C VAL A 407 -11.47 5.01 3.38
N CYS A 408 -12.35 4.82 4.36
CA CYS A 408 -13.16 5.89 4.97
C CYS A 408 -13.17 5.74 6.49
N LYS A 409 -13.08 6.83 7.24
CA LYS A 409 -13.05 6.87 8.71
C LYS A 409 -12.05 5.86 9.30
N GLY A 410 -10.87 5.74 8.67
CA GLY A 410 -9.81 4.82 9.10
C GLY A 410 -10.09 3.33 8.85
N LYS A 411 -11.16 2.96 8.13
CA LYS A 411 -11.53 1.57 7.83
C LYS A 411 -11.50 1.29 6.33
N ILE A 412 -11.10 0.07 5.96
CA ILE A 412 -11.23 -0.42 4.58
C ILE A 412 -12.72 -0.59 4.27
N VAL A 413 -13.24 0.18 3.32
CA VAL A 413 -14.66 0.12 2.94
C VAL A 413 -14.90 -0.78 1.73
N ALA A 414 -13.93 -0.91 0.82
CA ALA A 414 -14.01 -1.80 -0.33
C ALA A 414 -12.62 -2.07 -0.92
N ILE A 415 -12.52 -3.17 -1.67
CA ILE A 415 -11.35 -3.53 -2.47
C ILE A 415 -11.87 -3.93 -3.86
N GLY A 416 -11.34 -3.35 -4.92
CA GLY A 416 -11.86 -3.56 -6.28
C GLY A 416 -11.33 -2.55 -7.27
N LYS A 417 -12.18 -2.10 -8.20
CA LYS A 417 -11.87 -1.01 -9.13
C LYS A 417 -12.39 0.31 -8.60
N ALA A 418 -11.50 1.28 -8.43
CA ALA A 418 -11.86 2.65 -8.08
C ALA A 418 -11.95 3.56 -9.31
N GLY A 419 -12.26 4.83 -9.06
CA GLY A 419 -12.21 5.91 -10.04
C GLY A 419 -13.51 6.70 -10.09
N ASN A 420 -13.90 7.12 -11.29
CA ASN A 420 -15.09 7.91 -11.52
C ASN A 420 -16.13 7.10 -12.34
N PRO A 421 -17.30 6.77 -11.77
CA PRO A 421 -18.34 6.01 -12.48
C PRO A 421 -18.93 6.77 -13.69
N ASP A 422 -18.71 8.08 -13.83
CA ASP A 422 -19.24 8.85 -14.96
C ASP A 422 -18.52 8.56 -16.27
N VAL A 423 -17.22 8.22 -16.19
CA VAL A 423 -16.35 8.09 -17.37
C VAL A 423 -15.59 6.77 -17.42
N MET A 424 -15.73 5.93 -16.39
CA MET A 424 -15.05 4.63 -16.27
C MET A 424 -16.04 3.50 -16.01
N ASP A 425 -15.80 2.36 -16.64
CA ASP A 425 -16.59 1.15 -16.43
C ASP A 425 -16.22 0.48 -15.10
N GLY A 426 -17.17 -0.27 -14.52
CA GLY A 426 -16.89 -1.20 -13.42
C GLY A 426 -16.43 -0.57 -12.10
N VAL A 427 -16.53 0.76 -11.93
CA VAL A 427 -16.19 1.43 -10.67
C VAL A 427 -17.13 0.93 -9.57
N HIS A 428 -16.55 0.38 -8.50
CA HIS A 428 -17.34 -0.09 -7.38
C HIS A 428 -18.01 1.09 -6.67
N ARG A 429 -19.29 0.96 -6.29
CA ARG A 429 -20.09 2.07 -5.71
C ARG A 429 -19.49 2.71 -4.45
N ARG A 430 -18.68 1.95 -3.69
CA ARG A 430 -17.92 2.40 -2.51
C ARG A 430 -16.47 2.80 -2.79
N LEU A 431 -16.04 2.86 -4.06
CA LEU A 431 -14.67 3.21 -4.48
C LEU A 431 -14.64 4.43 -5.40
N VAL A 432 -15.57 5.37 -5.18
CA VAL A 432 -15.60 6.63 -5.93
C VAL A 432 -14.48 7.53 -5.41
N ALA A 433 -13.55 7.90 -6.30
CA ALA A 433 -12.54 8.91 -6.00
C ALA A 433 -13.15 10.30 -6.24
N GLY A 434 -13.25 11.14 -5.21
CA GLY A 434 -13.83 12.48 -5.30
C GLY A 434 -12.88 13.57 -4.82
N ASN A 435 -13.39 14.78 -4.66
CA ASN A 435 -12.59 15.95 -4.25
C ASN A 435 -11.93 15.82 -2.86
N HIS A 436 -12.49 15.00 -1.97
CA HIS A 436 -11.97 14.79 -0.61
C HIS A 436 -11.10 13.53 -0.48
N THR A 437 -10.77 12.88 -1.60
CA THR A 437 -10.01 11.62 -1.61
C THR A 437 -8.52 11.87 -1.76
N GLU A 438 -7.74 11.51 -0.73
CA GLU A 438 -6.29 11.43 -0.81
C GLU A 438 -5.85 10.17 -1.60
N VAL A 439 -4.63 10.17 -2.15
CA VAL A 439 -4.10 9.06 -2.95
C VAL A 439 -2.75 8.57 -2.44
N ILE A 440 -2.65 7.27 -2.18
CA ILE A 440 -1.37 6.55 -2.05
C ILE A 440 -1.16 5.71 -3.32
N ALA A 441 -0.02 5.91 -3.99
CA ALA A 441 0.35 5.15 -5.16
C ALA A 441 0.86 3.75 -4.77
N GLY A 442 0.02 2.72 -4.94
CA GLY A 442 0.36 1.32 -4.69
C GLY A 442 0.95 0.60 -5.91
N GLU A 443 1.00 1.23 -7.09
CA GLU A 443 1.59 0.61 -8.28
C GLU A 443 3.04 0.19 -8.04
N LYS A 444 3.35 -1.08 -8.37
CA LYS A 444 4.65 -1.74 -8.17
C LYS A 444 5.03 -2.00 -6.70
N LEU A 445 4.10 -1.77 -5.76
CA LEU A 445 4.26 -2.11 -4.35
C LEU A 445 3.37 -3.31 -3.99
N ILE A 446 3.81 -4.02 -2.96
CA ILE A 446 3.00 -5.05 -2.29
C ILE A 446 2.31 -4.39 -1.09
N VAL A 447 1.03 -4.70 -0.89
CA VAL A 447 0.26 -4.30 0.30
C VAL A 447 -0.15 -5.57 1.05
N THR A 448 0.09 -5.58 2.36
CA THR A 448 -0.33 -6.64 3.27
C THR A 448 -1.14 -6.02 4.41
N ALA A 449 -1.85 -6.85 5.17
CA ALA A 449 -2.26 -6.44 6.51
C ALA A 449 -1.04 -6.11 7.38
N GLY A 450 -1.23 -5.24 8.37
CA GLY A 450 -0.21 -5.05 9.41
C GLY A 450 -0.09 -6.32 10.26
N ALA A 451 1.13 -6.68 10.63
CA ALA A 451 1.38 -7.91 11.39
C ALA A 451 0.80 -7.80 12.82
N VAL A 452 0.35 -8.94 13.35
CA VAL A 452 -0.13 -9.09 14.72
C VAL A 452 0.88 -9.96 15.47
N ASP A 453 1.62 -9.36 16.40
CA ASP A 453 2.49 -10.11 17.30
C ASP A 453 1.71 -10.50 18.56
N ALA A 454 1.46 -11.80 18.70
CA ALA A 454 0.62 -12.35 19.74
C ALA A 454 1.36 -12.90 20.97
N HIS A 455 2.67 -12.67 21.09
CA HIS A 455 3.49 -13.10 22.23
C HIS A 455 4.47 -12.00 22.66
N VAL A 456 3.93 -10.83 23.02
CA VAL A 456 4.73 -9.67 23.40
C VAL A 456 4.97 -9.61 24.91
N HIS A 457 6.24 -9.52 25.31
CA HIS A 457 6.61 -9.09 26.65
C HIS A 457 6.82 -7.57 26.64
N TYR A 458 5.99 -6.82 27.38
CA TYR A 458 6.11 -5.35 27.47
C TYR A 458 7.20 -4.95 28.45
N ILE A 459 8.46 -5.22 28.07
CA ILE A 459 9.67 -5.01 28.87
C ILE A 459 10.11 -3.56 28.81
N CYS A 460 10.09 -2.94 27.63
CA CYS A 460 10.50 -1.54 27.45
C CYS A 460 9.73 -0.86 26.31
N PRO A 461 9.55 0.47 26.38
CA PRO A 461 8.78 1.21 25.37
C PRO A 461 9.47 1.25 24.00
N GLN A 462 10.78 1.00 23.89
CA GLN A 462 11.46 1.01 22.60
C GLN A 462 10.93 -0.08 21.65
N GLN A 463 10.37 -1.17 22.20
CA GLN A 463 9.88 -2.32 21.43
C GLN A 463 8.79 -1.94 20.42
N TRP A 464 7.90 -0.99 20.74
CA TRP A 464 6.83 -0.62 19.80
C TRP A 464 7.38 0.06 18.55
N GLN A 465 8.48 0.83 18.67
CA GLN A 465 9.11 1.49 17.53
C GLN A 465 9.72 0.47 16.58
N GLU A 466 10.40 -0.54 17.13
CA GLU A 466 10.96 -1.65 16.35
C GLU A 466 9.85 -2.51 15.72
N ALA A 467 8.78 -2.80 16.48
CA ALA A 467 7.62 -3.54 15.97
C ALA A 467 6.98 -2.79 14.78
N MET A 468 6.69 -1.50 14.94
CA MET A 468 6.13 -0.67 13.87
C MET A 468 7.05 -0.58 12.65
N ALA A 469 8.35 -0.38 12.86
CA ALA A 469 9.33 -0.30 11.77
C ALA A 469 9.42 -1.61 10.98
N SER A 470 9.13 -2.76 11.61
CA SER A 470 9.07 -4.07 10.96
C SER A 470 7.72 -4.40 10.29
N GLY A 471 6.71 -3.53 10.42
CA GLY A 471 5.36 -3.72 9.86
C GLY A 471 4.34 -4.34 10.82
N VAL A 472 4.66 -4.50 12.10
CA VAL A 472 3.69 -4.88 13.14
C VAL A 472 2.81 -3.66 13.48
N THR A 473 1.50 -3.86 13.52
CA THR A 473 0.53 -2.82 13.90
C THR A 473 -0.28 -3.18 15.14
N THR A 474 -0.21 -4.43 15.59
CA THR A 474 -0.90 -4.93 16.78
C THR A 474 0.04 -5.74 17.65
N MET A 475 0.14 -5.37 18.92
CA MET A 475 0.92 -6.08 19.94
C MET A 475 -0.03 -6.66 20.99
N ILE A 476 0.10 -7.97 21.25
CA ILE A 476 -0.71 -8.69 22.23
C ILE A 476 0.23 -9.46 23.16
N GLY A 477 0.08 -9.26 24.46
CA GLY A 477 0.87 -9.95 25.48
C GLY A 477 0.77 -9.24 26.81
N GLY A 478 1.81 -9.25 27.66
CA GLY A 478 1.69 -8.69 29.00
C GLY A 478 3.01 -8.22 29.59
N GLY A 479 2.94 -7.33 30.57
CA GLY A 479 4.12 -6.76 31.21
C GLY A 479 3.89 -5.42 31.88
N THR A 480 4.85 -5.01 32.71
CA THR A 480 4.80 -3.74 33.45
C THR A 480 6.15 -3.01 33.42
N GLY A 481 6.90 -3.15 32.32
CA GLY A 481 8.30 -2.71 32.22
C GLY A 481 9.28 -3.82 32.62
N PRO A 482 10.56 -3.50 32.91
CA PRO A 482 11.64 -4.48 33.02
C PRO A 482 11.68 -5.18 34.40
N ALA A 483 10.51 -5.50 34.96
CA ALA A 483 10.38 -6.28 36.18
C ALA A 483 10.67 -7.76 35.91
N ALA A 484 11.20 -8.49 36.90
CA ALA A 484 11.53 -9.91 36.75
C ALA A 484 10.35 -10.74 36.21
N GLY A 485 9.14 -10.50 36.73
CA GLY A 485 7.94 -11.19 36.25
C GLY A 485 7.61 -10.91 34.78
N THR A 486 7.87 -9.70 34.26
CA THR A 486 7.64 -9.35 32.85
C THR A 486 8.75 -9.86 31.95
N ASN A 487 10.00 -9.81 32.41
CA ASN A 487 11.13 -10.38 31.67
C ASN A 487 10.97 -11.88 31.46
N ALA A 488 10.26 -12.57 32.36
CA ALA A 488 9.97 -13.99 32.26
C ALA A 488 8.61 -14.29 31.60
N THR A 489 7.57 -13.49 31.86
CA THR A 489 6.17 -13.86 31.54
C THR A 489 5.38 -12.71 30.93
N THR A 490 4.52 -13.01 29.95
CA THR A 490 3.55 -12.06 29.36
C THR A 490 2.38 -11.79 30.30
N CYS A 491 2.63 -11.20 31.47
CA CYS A 491 1.63 -11.02 32.53
C CYS A 491 1.58 -9.59 33.08
N THR A 492 0.50 -8.86 32.79
CA THR A 492 0.14 -7.61 33.49
C THR A 492 -0.75 -7.94 34.68
N SER A 493 -0.12 -8.21 35.84
CA SER A 493 -0.73 -9.05 36.89
C SER A 493 -1.68 -8.33 37.87
N SER A 494 -1.75 -7.00 37.87
CA SER A 494 -2.52 -6.23 38.86
C SER A 494 -3.47 -5.24 38.17
N PRO A 495 -4.71 -5.05 38.66
CA PRO A 495 -5.60 -3.99 38.19
C PRO A 495 -4.96 -2.60 38.21
N PHE A 496 -4.09 -2.34 39.20
CA PHE A 496 -3.33 -1.10 39.26
C PHE A 496 -2.42 -0.95 38.04
N TYR A 497 -1.60 -1.97 37.74
CA TYR A 497 -0.69 -1.91 36.60
C TYR A 497 -1.42 -1.97 35.26
N MET A 498 -2.54 -2.70 35.16
CA MET A 498 -3.37 -2.75 33.95
C MET A 498 -3.81 -1.35 33.53
N ARG A 499 -4.36 -0.57 34.47
CA ARG A 499 -4.74 0.82 34.23
C ARG A 499 -3.58 1.68 33.73
N HIS A 500 -2.38 1.51 34.30
CA HIS A 500 -1.22 2.32 33.94
C HIS A 500 -0.62 1.90 32.60
N MET A 501 -0.65 0.61 32.26
CA MET A 501 -0.20 0.13 30.94
C MET A 501 -1.13 0.62 29.84
N LEU A 502 -2.45 0.55 30.04
CA LEU A 502 -3.44 1.15 29.12
C LEU A 502 -3.19 2.65 28.92
N ALA A 503 -3.00 3.40 30.01
CA ALA A 503 -2.70 4.84 29.93
C ALA A 503 -1.34 5.14 29.28
N ALA A 504 -0.33 4.28 29.48
CA ALA A 504 1.00 4.48 28.93
C ALA A 504 1.05 4.28 27.40
N THR A 505 0.12 3.51 26.84
CA THR A 505 0.08 3.21 25.40
C THR A 505 -0.96 4.01 24.61
N ASP A 506 -1.79 4.82 25.27
CA ASP A 506 -2.96 5.51 24.68
C ASP A 506 -2.60 6.50 23.55
N SER A 507 -1.38 7.01 23.52
CA SER A 507 -0.89 7.95 22.49
C SER A 507 -0.03 7.29 21.40
N ILE A 508 0.16 5.97 21.46
CA ILE A 508 1.00 5.23 20.51
C ILE A 508 0.11 4.78 19.34
N PRO A 509 0.50 5.03 18.07
CA PRO A 509 -0.31 4.68 16.90
C PRO A 509 -0.24 3.18 16.55
N MET A 510 -0.54 2.31 17.51
CA MET A 510 -0.63 0.85 17.37
C MET A 510 -1.79 0.32 18.20
N ASN A 511 -2.26 -0.87 17.85
CA ASN A 511 -3.23 -1.59 18.68
C ASN A 511 -2.48 -2.35 19.79
N PHE A 512 -2.99 -2.26 21.02
CA PHE A 512 -2.44 -2.96 22.18
C PHE A 512 -3.50 -3.82 22.85
N MET A 513 -3.12 -5.03 23.23
CA MET A 513 -3.88 -5.87 24.15
C MET A 513 -2.96 -6.39 25.25
N PHE A 514 -3.46 -6.35 26.48
CA PHE A 514 -2.75 -6.80 27.68
C PHE A 514 -3.35 -8.10 28.23
N THR A 515 -2.51 -9.06 28.57
CA THR A 515 -2.88 -10.33 29.20
C THR A 515 -2.62 -10.29 30.70
N GLY A 516 -3.59 -10.75 31.48
CA GLY A 516 -3.45 -10.93 32.93
C GLY A 516 -2.69 -12.22 33.27
N LYS A 517 -2.38 -12.41 34.55
CA LYS A 517 -1.83 -13.68 35.05
C LYS A 517 -2.98 -14.68 35.26
N GLY A 518 -2.85 -15.87 34.68
CA GLY A 518 -3.83 -16.97 34.76
C GLY A 518 -3.53 -18.01 35.85
N ASN A 519 -2.38 -17.92 36.53
CA ASN A 519 -1.94 -18.90 37.52
C ASN A 519 -2.59 -18.67 38.90
N ASP A 520 -3.82 -19.14 39.08
CA ASP A 520 -4.48 -19.27 40.38
C ASP A 520 -5.44 -20.48 40.34
N SER A 521 -5.58 -21.19 41.45
CA SER A 521 -6.52 -22.33 41.57
C SER A 521 -7.95 -21.86 41.91
N TYR A 522 -8.14 -20.57 42.16
CA TYR A 522 -9.43 -19.95 42.45
C TYR A 522 -9.68 -18.72 41.55
N PRO A 523 -10.93 -18.46 41.14
CA PRO A 523 -11.19 -17.52 40.05
C PRO A 523 -11.05 -16.04 40.44
N GLY A 524 -11.16 -15.69 41.72
CA GLY A 524 -11.35 -14.31 42.17
C GLY A 524 -10.31 -13.30 41.64
N ALA A 525 -9.03 -13.68 41.61
CA ALA A 525 -7.97 -12.83 41.10
C ALA A 525 -7.98 -12.70 39.57
N LEU A 526 -8.26 -13.81 38.86
CA LEU A 526 -8.36 -13.86 37.41
C LEU A 526 -9.54 -13.02 36.91
N GLU A 527 -10.70 -13.14 37.54
CA GLU A 527 -11.86 -12.32 37.19
C GLU A 527 -11.58 -10.83 37.41
N ALA A 528 -10.86 -10.49 38.48
CA ALA A 528 -10.53 -9.10 38.79
C ALA A 528 -9.62 -8.47 37.74
N ILE A 529 -8.64 -9.23 37.20
CA ILE A 529 -7.73 -8.69 36.18
C ILE A 529 -8.40 -8.58 34.80
N VAL A 530 -9.30 -9.51 34.44
CA VAL A 530 -10.13 -9.40 33.23
C VAL A 530 -11.03 -8.16 33.30
N LYS A 531 -11.75 -7.99 34.42
CA LYS A 531 -12.58 -6.78 34.66
C LYS A 531 -11.78 -5.47 34.66
N ALA A 532 -10.49 -5.53 34.97
CA ALA A 532 -9.61 -4.36 34.95
C ALA A 532 -9.11 -3.98 33.54
N GLY A 533 -9.35 -4.82 32.53
CA GLY A 533 -9.00 -4.55 31.13
C GLY A 533 -8.09 -5.59 30.47
N ALA A 534 -7.82 -6.74 31.09
CA ALA A 534 -7.10 -7.82 30.40
C ALA A 534 -7.98 -8.42 29.28
N GLY A 535 -7.46 -8.46 28.06
CA GLY A 535 -8.12 -9.10 26.92
C GLY A 535 -7.84 -10.61 26.80
N GLY A 536 -7.11 -11.18 27.76
CA GLY A 536 -6.67 -12.57 27.79
C GLY A 536 -5.91 -12.90 29.08
N LEU A 537 -5.61 -14.17 29.30
CA LEU A 537 -4.87 -14.65 30.46
C LEU A 537 -3.66 -15.47 30.03
N LYS A 538 -2.54 -15.37 30.75
CA LYS A 538 -1.35 -16.19 30.54
C LYS A 538 -1.12 -17.13 31.73
N LEU A 539 -1.10 -18.42 31.46
CA LEU A 539 -0.53 -19.45 32.33
C LEU A 539 0.96 -19.58 32.03
N HIS A 540 1.81 -19.50 33.05
CA HIS A 540 3.26 -19.68 32.91
C HIS A 540 3.87 -20.52 34.03
N GLU A 541 4.85 -21.38 33.69
CA GLU A 541 5.44 -22.31 34.66
C GLU A 541 6.17 -21.61 35.81
N ASP A 542 6.83 -20.48 35.55
CA ASP A 542 7.42 -19.59 36.57
C ASP A 542 6.43 -19.12 37.64
N TRP A 543 5.13 -19.16 37.36
CA TRP A 543 4.05 -18.88 38.31
C TRP A 543 3.27 -20.14 38.73
N GLY A 544 3.64 -21.32 38.21
CA GLY A 544 3.03 -22.63 38.45
C GLY A 544 1.90 -22.96 37.47
N THR A 545 2.21 -23.64 36.36
CA THR A 545 1.21 -24.11 35.38
C THR A 545 0.71 -25.51 35.74
N THR A 546 0.02 -25.62 36.88
CA THR A 546 -0.49 -26.90 37.38
C THR A 546 -1.88 -27.22 36.80
N PRO A 547 -2.31 -28.49 36.78
CA PRO A 547 -3.65 -28.87 36.28
C PRO A 547 -4.80 -28.05 36.87
N LYS A 548 -4.76 -27.76 38.18
CA LYS A 548 -5.83 -26.98 38.83
C LYS A 548 -5.84 -25.51 38.42
N ALA A 549 -4.67 -24.90 38.22
CA ALA A 549 -4.57 -23.55 37.68
C ALA A 549 -5.05 -23.50 36.22
N ILE A 550 -4.71 -24.51 35.41
CA ILE A 550 -5.18 -24.65 34.03
C ILE A 550 -6.71 -24.69 33.98
N GLU A 551 -7.34 -25.59 34.74
CA GLU A 551 -8.80 -25.72 34.80
C GLU A 551 -9.47 -24.41 35.19
N CYS A 552 -9.02 -23.78 36.28
CA CYS A 552 -9.61 -22.53 36.77
C CYS A 552 -9.44 -21.39 35.78
N CYS A 553 -8.28 -21.29 35.12
CA CYS A 553 -8.02 -20.26 34.13
C CYS A 553 -8.92 -20.42 32.90
N LEU A 554 -9.13 -21.66 32.44
CA LEU A 554 -10.04 -21.94 31.33
C LEU A 554 -11.51 -21.69 31.71
N ASP A 555 -11.94 -22.04 32.92
CA ASP A 555 -13.28 -21.69 33.42
C ASP A 555 -13.53 -20.18 33.40
N VAL A 556 -12.52 -19.38 33.78
CA VAL A 556 -12.61 -17.91 33.72
C VAL A 556 -12.55 -17.41 32.27
N GLY A 557 -11.70 -18.01 31.43
CA GLY A 557 -11.62 -17.72 29.99
C GLY A 557 -12.98 -17.87 29.31
N ASP A 558 -13.63 -19.01 29.49
CA ASP A 558 -14.96 -19.30 28.95
C ASP A 558 -16.03 -18.34 29.51
N LYS A 559 -15.96 -18.03 30.82
CA LYS A 559 -16.92 -17.13 31.48
C LYS A 559 -16.87 -15.69 30.94
N TYR A 560 -15.69 -15.19 30.59
CA TYR A 560 -15.48 -13.81 30.14
C TYR A 560 -15.22 -13.68 28.64
N ASP A 561 -15.23 -14.79 27.90
CA ASP A 561 -14.94 -14.85 26.47
C ASP A 561 -13.56 -14.24 26.14
N VAL A 562 -12.53 -14.68 26.87
CA VAL A 562 -11.14 -14.23 26.67
C VAL A 562 -10.22 -15.43 26.44
N GLN A 563 -9.26 -15.26 25.53
CA GLN A 563 -8.31 -16.33 25.21
C GLN A 563 -7.38 -16.62 26.39
N VAL A 564 -7.10 -17.91 26.60
CA VAL A 564 -6.07 -18.40 27.53
C VAL A 564 -4.84 -18.82 26.73
N ASN A 565 -3.70 -18.20 27.06
CA ASN A 565 -2.40 -18.50 26.51
C ASN A 565 -1.60 -19.31 27.55
N ILE A 566 -0.83 -20.31 27.11
CA ILE A 566 -0.12 -21.20 28.04
C ILE A 566 1.34 -21.41 27.65
N HIS A 567 2.18 -21.35 28.67
CA HIS A 567 3.52 -21.93 28.74
C HIS A 567 3.44 -23.06 29.78
N THR A 568 3.62 -24.30 29.35
CA THR A 568 3.36 -25.52 30.16
C THR A 568 4.52 -25.87 31.09
N ASP A 569 4.33 -26.86 31.95
CA ASP A 569 5.28 -27.29 32.97
C ASP A 569 6.47 -28.05 32.36
N THR A 570 7.58 -27.36 32.07
CA THR A 570 8.78 -27.95 31.45
C THR A 570 9.37 -29.07 32.30
N LEU A 571 9.31 -28.89 33.62
CA LEU A 571 9.88 -29.82 34.59
C LEU A 571 9.07 -31.10 34.74
N ASN A 572 7.85 -31.14 34.21
CA ASN A 572 6.87 -32.18 34.48
C ASN A 572 6.63 -32.36 35.98
N GLU A 573 6.64 -31.25 36.75
CA GLU A 573 6.53 -31.28 38.22
C GLU A 573 5.16 -31.80 38.67
N SER A 574 4.10 -31.31 38.04
CA SER A 574 2.71 -31.66 38.38
C SER A 574 2.11 -32.75 37.49
N GLY A 575 2.83 -33.19 36.46
CA GLY A 575 2.39 -34.19 35.48
C GLY A 575 3.15 -34.08 34.16
N PHE A 576 2.98 -35.07 33.29
CA PHE A 576 3.50 -35.01 31.92
C PHE A 576 2.52 -34.27 31.00
N VAL A 577 2.89 -34.08 29.72
CA VAL A 577 2.06 -33.35 28.75
C VAL A 577 0.64 -33.89 28.64
N GLN A 578 0.43 -35.20 28.83
CA GLN A 578 -0.88 -35.83 28.80
C GLN A 578 -1.79 -35.37 29.94
N ASP A 579 -1.23 -35.09 31.12
CA ASP A 579 -1.97 -34.57 32.28
C ASP A 579 -2.41 -33.13 32.02
N THR A 580 -1.54 -32.32 31.42
CA THR A 580 -1.87 -30.95 30.99
C THR A 580 -2.93 -30.94 29.89
N ILE A 581 -2.83 -31.83 28.89
CA ILE A 581 -3.86 -32.00 27.85
C ILE A 581 -5.21 -32.41 28.48
N ALA A 582 -5.19 -33.33 29.44
CA ALA A 582 -6.39 -33.72 30.17
C ALA A 582 -7.01 -32.52 30.93
N ALA A 583 -6.18 -31.67 31.54
CA ALA A 583 -6.63 -30.45 32.23
C ALA A 583 -7.24 -29.40 31.29
N PHE A 584 -6.87 -29.39 30.01
CA PHE A 584 -7.55 -28.56 29.01
C PHE A 584 -9.03 -28.93 28.91
N GLY A 585 -9.39 -30.21 29.09
CA GLY A 585 -10.77 -30.66 29.06
C GLY A 585 -11.47 -30.41 27.72
N GLY A 586 -10.71 -30.40 26.62
CA GLY A 586 -11.21 -30.11 25.28
C GLY A 586 -11.57 -28.64 25.01
N ARG A 587 -11.26 -27.72 25.93
CA ARG A 587 -11.52 -26.27 25.76
C ARG A 587 -10.43 -25.61 24.93
N THR A 588 -10.80 -24.53 24.25
CA THR A 588 -9.89 -23.76 23.40
C THR A 588 -8.73 -23.19 24.21
N ILE A 589 -7.50 -23.41 23.77
CA ILE A 589 -6.30 -22.86 24.42
C ILE A 589 -5.21 -22.53 23.40
N HIS A 590 -4.47 -21.44 23.62
CA HIS A 590 -3.34 -21.04 22.77
C HIS A 590 -2.04 -21.49 23.40
N THR A 591 -1.39 -22.50 22.83
CA THR A 591 -0.06 -22.95 23.26
C THR A 591 1.02 -22.07 22.64
N TYR A 592 1.73 -21.33 23.48
CA TYR A 592 2.89 -20.56 23.06
C TYR A 592 4.11 -21.45 22.79
N HIS A 593 5.03 -20.99 21.93
CA HIS A 593 6.31 -21.64 21.57
C HIS A 593 6.24 -23.17 21.62
N THR A 594 5.28 -23.72 20.87
CA THR A 594 4.80 -25.10 20.99
C THR A 594 5.88 -26.16 20.72
N GLU A 595 6.96 -25.77 20.02
CA GLU A 595 8.11 -26.65 19.81
C GLU A 595 8.88 -26.97 21.11
N GLY A 596 8.83 -26.09 22.11
CA GLY A 596 9.37 -26.35 23.46
C GLY A 596 10.69 -25.67 23.80
N ALA A 597 11.47 -25.14 22.84
CA ALA A 597 12.72 -24.43 23.17
C ALA A 597 12.48 -23.15 24.00
N GLY A 598 11.33 -22.49 23.82
CA GLY A 598 10.89 -21.37 24.64
C GLY A 598 10.30 -21.77 26.00
N GLY A 599 10.16 -23.09 26.24
CA GLY A 599 9.60 -23.71 27.43
C GLY A 599 8.30 -24.48 27.17
N GLY A 600 8.08 -25.51 27.97
CA GLY A 600 6.98 -26.47 27.92
C GLY A 600 7.46 -27.90 28.17
N HIS A 601 6.53 -28.80 28.51
CA HIS A 601 6.80 -30.21 28.83
C HIS A 601 7.94 -30.83 28.02
N ALA A 602 9.03 -31.19 28.70
CA ALA A 602 10.20 -31.77 28.04
C ALA A 602 10.07 -33.31 27.93
N PRO A 603 10.36 -33.92 26.77
CA PRO A 603 10.73 -33.30 25.49
C PRO A 603 9.54 -33.14 24.52
N ASP A 604 8.32 -33.45 24.93
CA ASP A 604 7.22 -33.83 24.05
C ASP A 604 6.05 -32.84 24.01
N ILE A 605 6.21 -31.61 24.50
CA ILE A 605 5.17 -30.57 24.42
C ILE A 605 4.61 -30.39 23.00
N ILE A 606 5.42 -30.60 21.97
CA ILE A 606 5.00 -30.44 20.57
C ILE A 606 3.79 -31.31 20.17
N VAL A 607 3.51 -32.40 20.89
CA VAL A 607 2.34 -33.27 20.63
C VAL A 607 1.00 -32.52 20.76
N VAL A 608 0.96 -31.37 21.43
CA VAL A 608 -0.25 -30.54 21.51
C VAL A 608 -0.69 -29.99 20.15
N CYS A 609 0.18 -30.00 19.12
CA CYS A 609 -0.20 -29.64 17.75
C CYS A 609 -1.24 -30.60 17.14
N GLU A 610 -1.41 -31.79 17.71
CA GLU A 610 -2.37 -32.80 17.25
C GLU A 610 -3.76 -32.63 17.88
N GLN A 611 -3.94 -31.64 18.77
CA GLN A 611 -5.20 -31.44 19.50
C GLN A 611 -6.10 -30.43 18.79
N ASP A 612 -7.34 -30.81 18.48
CA ASP A 612 -8.30 -29.96 17.76
C ASP A 612 -8.66 -28.66 18.50
N ASN A 613 -8.59 -28.67 19.84
CA ASN A 613 -8.89 -27.52 20.69
C ASN A 613 -7.67 -26.61 20.96
N VAL A 614 -6.51 -26.92 20.38
CA VAL A 614 -5.28 -26.14 20.57
C VAL A 614 -5.05 -25.22 19.37
N LEU A 615 -4.72 -23.96 19.67
CA LEU A 615 -4.23 -22.98 18.71
C LEU A 615 -2.71 -22.86 18.89
N PRO A 616 -1.86 -23.60 18.15
CA PRO A 616 -0.42 -23.61 18.39
C PRO A 616 0.27 -22.42 17.74
N SER A 617 1.18 -21.76 18.46
CA SER A 617 2.15 -20.83 17.87
C SER A 617 3.61 -21.23 18.14
N SER A 618 4.50 -20.71 17.31
CA SER A 618 5.95 -20.73 17.51
C SER A 618 6.45 -19.32 17.83
N THR A 619 7.58 -19.20 18.52
CA THR A 619 8.33 -17.93 18.65
C THR A 619 9.41 -17.85 17.57
N ASN A 620 9.87 -16.64 17.28
CA ASN A 620 10.79 -16.40 16.16
C ASN A 620 12.23 -16.92 16.29
N PRO A 621 12.86 -17.17 17.47
CA PRO A 621 14.30 -17.48 17.50
C PRO A 621 14.67 -18.83 16.87
N THR A 622 13.74 -19.77 16.82
CA THR A 622 13.96 -21.11 16.23
C THR A 622 13.60 -21.18 14.74
N ARG A 623 13.35 -20.02 14.09
CA ARG A 623 12.74 -19.94 12.75
C ARG A 623 13.70 -19.34 11.71
N PRO A 624 14.07 -20.11 10.65
CA PRO A 624 14.04 -21.57 10.56
C PRO A 624 15.19 -22.21 11.35
N TYR A 625 15.31 -23.54 11.29
CA TYR A 625 16.52 -24.22 11.78
C TYR A 625 17.74 -23.82 10.95
N ALA A 626 18.76 -23.27 11.60
CA ALA A 626 20.01 -22.80 10.99
C ALA A 626 21.23 -23.28 11.80
N ILE A 627 22.44 -22.95 11.33
CA ILE A 627 23.72 -23.43 11.91
C ILE A 627 23.91 -22.95 13.36
N ASN A 628 23.57 -21.69 13.64
CA ASN A 628 23.57 -21.10 14.98
C ASN A 628 22.12 -21.03 15.48
#